data_AF-A0A2V0N370-F1
#
_entry.id   AF-A0A2V0N370-F1
#
_cell.length_a   1.000
_cell.length_b   1.000
_cell.length_c   1.000
_cell.angle_alpha   90.00
_cell.angle_beta   90.00
_cell.angle_gamma   90.00
#
_symmetry.space_group_name_H-M   'P 1'
#
loop_
_entity.id
_entity.type
_entity.pdbx_description
1 polymer ?
#
loop_
_entity_poly.entity_id
_entity_poly.type
_entity_poly.pdbx_seq_one_letter_code
_entity_poly.pdbx_strand_id
1 'polypeptide(L)'
;MGFRDRVRGIARPNPDFSPVDPEELRLRLLRLNQPAEPWLVRDGAAEKVDLVVEWKTSDPNWKDLLSEVGVNDTFSTRLRFHARAHEVRSTDRCFAGDWYSDENGGRYYRESWQNGQLHDVAERTVNGQRYRFDSKDFKNILKQAITDAGWSYRAVVMRKL
;
A
#
# COMPACT_ATOMS: atom_id res chain seq x y z
N MET A 1 -23.38 -2.68 8.29
CA MET A 1 -22.20 -2.35 7.44
C MET A 1 -22.58 -2.53 5.97
N GLY A 2 -22.56 -1.47 5.16
CA GLY A 2 -23.11 -1.48 3.80
C GLY A 2 -22.16 -2.06 2.75
N PHE A 3 -22.66 -2.98 1.92
CA PHE A 3 -21.96 -3.57 0.76
C PHE A 3 -21.41 -2.53 -0.24
N ARG A 4 -21.91 -1.28 -0.21
CA ARG A 4 -21.48 -0.18 -1.10
C ARG A 4 -20.15 0.48 -0.69
N ASP A 5 -19.72 0.40 0.57
CA ASP A 5 -18.42 0.95 1.01
C ASP A 5 -17.24 0.09 0.49
N ARG A 6 -17.47 -1.23 0.35
CA ARG A 6 -16.49 -2.22 -0.11
C ARG A 6 -15.97 -1.96 -1.53
N VAL A 7 -16.77 -1.30 -2.38
CA VAL A 7 -16.45 -1.03 -3.79
C VAL A 7 -15.70 0.29 -3.98
N ARG A 8 -15.72 1.21 -3.00
CA ARG A 8 -15.12 2.55 -3.13
C ARG A 8 -13.77 2.72 -2.43
N GLY A 9 -13.24 1.65 -1.81
CA GLY A 9 -12.03 1.75 -0.99
C GLY A 9 -12.20 2.68 0.21
N ILE A 10 -13.43 2.81 0.71
CA ILE A 10 -13.76 3.61 1.89
C ILE A 10 -13.98 2.64 3.06
N ALA A 11 -13.35 2.90 4.20
CA ALA A 11 -13.64 2.21 5.45
C ALA A 11 -13.96 3.26 6.51
N ARG A 12 -15.02 3.03 7.28
CA ARG A 12 -15.48 3.96 8.32
C ARG A 12 -15.28 3.31 9.68
N PRO A 13 -14.83 4.09 10.68
CA PRO A 13 -14.74 3.60 12.05
C PRO A 13 -16.14 3.31 12.59
N ASN A 14 -16.22 2.46 13.62
CA ASN A 14 -17.46 2.35 14.39
C ASN A 14 -17.74 3.72 15.05
N PRO A 15 -18.97 4.28 14.97
CA PRO A 15 -19.33 5.53 15.65
C PRO A 15 -19.02 5.56 17.16
N ASP A 16 -18.87 4.42 17.82
CA ASP A 16 -18.49 4.33 19.24
C ASP A 16 -17.00 4.65 19.51
N PHE A 17 -16.15 4.66 18.48
CA PHE A 17 -14.74 5.00 18.62
C PHE A 17 -14.51 6.51 18.45
N SER A 18 -14.03 7.15 19.52
CA SER A 18 -13.51 8.51 19.42
C SER A 18 -12.17 8.51 18.66
N PRO A 19 -11.99 9.41 17.67
CA PRO A 19 -10.75 9.49 16.92
C PRO A 19 -9.60 9.88 17.84
N VAL A 20 -8.52 9.09 17.81
CA VAL A 20 -7.28 9.40 18.52
C VAL A 20 -6.53 10.56 17.86
N ASP A 21 -5.54 11.11 18.56
CA ASP A 21 -4.65 12.13 18.01
C ASP A 21 -3.89 11.61 16.76
N PRO A 22 -3.62 12.44 15.73
CA PRO A 22 -2.83 12.04 14.57
C PRO A 22 -1.46 11.44 14.90
N GLU A 23 -0.79 11.90 15.96
CA GLU A 23 0.49 11.35 16.38
C GLU A 23 0.33 9.95 16.98
N GLU A 24 -0.71 9.73 17.78
CA GLU A 24 -1.06 8.41 18.32
C GLU A 24 -1.44 7.45 17.17
N LEU A 25 -2.19 7.91 16.16
CA LEU A 25 -2.47 7.11 14.96
C LEU A 25 -1.17 6.75 14.23
N ARG A 26 -0.24 7.69 14.06
CA ARG A 26 1.06 7.47 13.43
C ARG A 26 1.83 6.37 14.16
N LEU A 27 1.92 6.46 15.49
CA LEU A 27 2.61 5.48 16.33
C LEU A 27 1.95 4.09 16.24
N ARG A 28 0.62 4.01 16.25
CA ARG A 28 -0.10 2.75 16.06
C ARG A 28 0.20 2.10 14.71
N LEU A 29 0.23 2.89 13.64
CA LEU A 29 0.54 2.37 12.30
C LEU A 29 2.00 1.92 12.18
N LEU A 30 2.95 2.63 12.79
CA LEU A 30 4.36 2.21 12.83
C LEU A 30 4.55 0.92 13.64
N ARG A 31 3.74 0.67 14.67
CA ARG A 31 3.75 -0.58 15.47
C ARG A 31 3.24 -1.80 14.71
N LEU A 32 2.59 -1.63 13.56
CA LEU A 32 2.19 -2.74 12.69
C LEU A 32 3.40 -3.44 12.04
N ASN A 33 4.58 -2.79 12.06
CA ASN A 33 5.80 -3.38 11.54
C ASN A 33 6.19 -4.63 12.34
N GLN A 34 6.07 -5.78 11.70
CA GLN A 34 6.52 -7.06 12.24
C GLN A 34 7.67 -7.60 11.39
N PRO A 35 8.72 -8.19 11.97
CA PRO A 35 9.83 -8.76 11.20
C PRO A 35 9.38 -9.90 10.27
N ALA A 36 8.37 -10.66 10.71
CA ALA A 36 7.77 -11.79 9.98
C ALA A 36 6.82 -11.39 8.84
N GLU A 37 6.53 -10.10 8.65
CA GLU A 37 5.71 -9.61 7.55
C GLU A 37 6.58 -9.14 6.37
N PRO A 38 6.17 -9.37 5.11
CA PRO A 38 6.92 -8.97 3.91
C PRO A 38 6.84 -7.49 3.57
N TRP A 39 6.15 -6.68 4.38
CA TRP A 39 5.90 -5.26 4.17
C TRP A 39 6.25 -4.46 5.43
N LEU A 40 6.46 -3.17 5.26
CA LEU A 40 6.76 -2.23 6.34
C LEU A 40 6.06 -0.90 6.11
N VAL A 41 5.78 -0.21 7.21
CA VAL A 41 5.31 1.18 7.31
C VAL A 41 6.51 2.04 7.70
N ARG A 42 6.92 2.95 6.84
CA ARG A 42 7.97 3.93 7.14
C ARG A 42 7.45 5.35 7.10
N ASP A 43 8.29 6.26 7.58
CA ASP A 43 8.08 7.69 7.44
C ASP A 43 8.04 8.10 5.96
N GLY A 44 7.08 8.96 5.63
CA GLY A 44 6.82 9.45 4.27
C GLY A 44 7.29 10.87 4.00
N ALA A 45 8.09 11.49 4.88
CA ALA A 45 8.48 12.89 4.75
C ALA A 45 9.21 13.16 3.42
N ALA A 46 10.02 12.21 2.95
CA ALA A 46 10.71 12.30 1.67
C ALA A 46 9.74 12.43 0.48
N GLU A 47 8.56 11.83 0.56
CA GLU A 47 7.51 11.89 -0.46
C GLU A 47 6.39 12.88 -0.15
N LYS A 48 6.57 13.73 0.88
CA LYS A 48 5.60 14.74 1.34
C LYS A 48 4.26 14.12 1.75
N VAL A 49 4.31 12.94 2.35
CA VAL A 49 3.17 12.22 2.92
C VAL A 49 3.48 11.84 4.37
N ASP A 50 2.46 11.46 5.15
CA ASP A 50 2.67 11.16 6.57
C ASP A 50 3.38 9.82 6.75
N LEU A 51 2.95 8.79 6.01
CA LEU A 51 3.53 7.45 6.04
C LEU A 51 3.53 6.83 4.66
N VAL A 52 4.46 5.90 4.43
CA VAL A 52 4.52 5.07 3.23
C VAL A 52 4.58 3.61 3.65
N VAL A 53 3.77 2.79 2.98
CA VAL A 53 3.77 1.35 3.16
C VAL A 53 4.33 0.71 1.91
N GLU A 54 5.36 -0.09 2.04
CA GLU A 54 6.07 -0.70 0.92
C GLU A 54 6.50 -2.13 1.25
N TRP A 55 6.85 -2.89 0.22
CA TRP A 55 7.42 -4.22 0.40
C TRP A 55 8.85 -4.13 0.93
N LYS A 56 9.27 -5.11 1.74
CA LYS A 56 10.61 -5.23 2.31
C LYS A 56 11.66 -5.72 1.29
N THR A 57 11.67 -5.12 0.11
CA THR A 57 12.60 -5.49 -0.99
C THR A 57 14.06 -5.22 -0.65
N SER A 58 14.32 -4.32 0.29
CA SER A 58 15.66 -3.97 0.79
C SER A 58 16.07 -4.76 2.03
N ASP A 59 15.15 -5.50 2.65
CA ASP A 59 15.42 -6.29 3.86
C ASP A 59 16.10 -7.62 3.47
N PRO A 60 17.25 -8.00 4.05
CA PRO A 60 17.95 -9.21 3.67
C PRO A 60 17.15 -10.49 3.94
N ASN A 61 16.18 -10.50 4.84
CA ASN A 61 15.34 -11.68 5.09
C ASN A 61 14.26 -11.87 4.01
N TRP A 62 13.89 -10.80 3.31
CA TRP A 62 12.78 -10.79 2.36
C TRP A 62 13.23 -10.57 0.92
N LYS A 63 14.34 -9.87 0.69
CA LYS A 63 14.83 -9.47 -0.63
C LYS A 63 14.93 -10.64 -1.60
N ASP A 64 15.60 -11.72 -1.23
CA ASP A 64 15.78 -12.88 -2.10
C ASP A 64 14.43 -13.52 -2.45
N LEU A 65 13.58 -13.77 -1.46
CA LEU A 65 12.27 -14.38 -1.66
C LEU A 65 11.33 -13.49 -2.51
N LEU A 66 11.26 -12.20 -2.20
CA LEU A 66 10.43 -11.24 -2.93
C LEU A 66 10.89 -11.13 -4.38
N SER A 67 12.21 -11.03 -4.61
CA SER A 67 12.78 -10.99 -5.97
C SER A 67 12.49 -12.28 -6.74
N GLU A 68 12.61 -13.44 -6.09
CA GLU A 68 12.36 -14.73 -6.72
C GLU A 68 10.89 -14.92 -7.08
N VAL A 69 9.97 -14.44 -6.24
CA VAL A 69 8.52 -14.45 -6.49
C VAL A 69 8.07 -13.37 -7.48
N GLY A 70 8.94 -12.39 -7.76
CA GLY A 70 8.69 -11.31 -8.72
C GLY A 70 8.05 -10.06 -8.12
N VAL A 71 8.05 -9.93 -6.79
CA VAL A 71 7.71 -8.67 -6.12
C VAL A 71 8.90 -7.73 -6.23
N ASN A 72 8.67 -6.56 -6.82
CA ASN A 72 9.68 -5.52 -6.94
C ASN A 72 9.37 -4.34 -6.01
N ASP A 73 10.36 -3.49 -5.76
CA ASP A 73 10.25 -2.27 -4.92
C ASP A 73 9.33 -1.19 -5.52
N THR A 74 8.66 -1.55 -6.59
CA THR A 74 7.91 -0.64 -7.44
C THR A 74 6.57 -0.27 -6.82
N PHE A 75 6.02 -1.09 -5.93
CA PHE A 75 4.72 -0.87 -5.28
C PHE A 75 4.85 -0.25 -3.88
N SER A 76 4.21 0.90 -3.69
CA SER A 76 4.05 1.55 -2.39
C SER A 76 2.63 2.10 -2.22
N THR A 77 2.12 2.10 -1.00
CA THR A 77 0.88 2.78 -0.60
C THR A 77 1.23 3.97 0.27
N ARG A 78 0.96 5.17 -0.23
CA ARG A 78 1.19 6.42 0.49
C ARG A 78 -0.02 6.79 1.31
N LEU A 79 0.20 7.21 2.55
CA LEU A 79 -0.85 7.59 3.49
C LEU A 79 -0.68 9.05 3.88
N ARG A 80 -1.79 9.79 3.86
CA ARG A 80 -1.85 11.18 4.30
C ARG A 80 -2.97 11.39 5.31
N PHE A 81 -2.68 12.05 6.41
CA PHE A 81 -3.62 12.28 7.50
C PHE A 81 -4.32 13.63 7.32
N HIS A 82 -5.64 13.60 7.42
CA HIS A 82 -6.49 14.77 7.46
C HIS A 82 -7.09 14.92 8.85
N ALA A 83 -6.31 15.48 9.77
CA ALA A 83 -6.69 15.61 11.18
C ALA A 83 -8.05 16.30 11.40
N ARG A 84 -8.36 17.35 10.62
CA ARG A 84 -9.65 18.06 10.72
C ARG A 84 -10.87 17.19 10.42
N ALA A 85 -10.71 16.17 9.58
CA ALA A 85 -11.79 15.30 9.14
C ALA A 85 -11.70 13.89 9.76
N HIS A 86 -10.67 13.63 10.57
CA HIS A 86 -10.30 12.30 11.06
C HIS A 86 -10.33 11.26 9.92
N GLU A 87 -9.68 11.61 8.81
CA GLU A 87 -9.63 10.81 7.58
C GLU A 87 -8.18 10.55 7.18
N VAL A 88 -7.85 9.30 6.88
CA VAL A 88 -6.60 8.88 6.24
C VAL A 88 -6.88 8.68 4.76
N ARG A 89 -6.19 9.44 3.92
CA ARG A 89 -6.21 9.25 2.47
C ARG A 89 -5.05 8.38 2.05
N SER A 90 -5.34 7.37 1.23
CA SER A 90 -4.33 6.50 0.66
C SER A 90 -4.25 6.62 -0.85
N THR A 91 -3.04 6.57 -1.38
CA THR A 91 -2.79 6.48 -2.81
C THR A 91 -1.73 5.43 -3.05
N ASP A 92 -2.04 4.45 -3.88
CA ASP A 92 -1.09 3.46 -4.34
C ASP A 92 -0.25 4.04 -5.47
N ARG A 93 1.02 3.73 -5.46
CA ARG A 93 1.97 4.06 -6.50
C ARG A 93 2.68 2.78 -6.91
N CYS A 94 2.65 2.47 -8.19
CA CYS A 94 3.37 1.35 -8.77
C CYS A 94 4.27 1.85 -9.90
N PHE A 95 5.51 1.40 -9.96
CA PHE A 95 6.33 1.53 -11.15
C PHE A 95 6.06 0.35 -12.08
N ALA A 96 5.46 0.67 -13.23
CA ALA A 96 5.15 -0.30 -14.27
C ALA A 96 6.09 -0.08 -15.44
N GLY A 97 6.80 -1.14 -15.81
CA GLY A 97 7.59 -1.21 -17.02
C GLY A 97 6.87 -2.06 -18.05
N ASP A 98 6.39 -1.45 -19.12
CA ASP A 98 5.66 -2.13 -20.18
C ASP A 98 6.52 -2.19 -21.46
N TRP A 99 6.61 -3.37 -22.05
CA TRP A 99 7.16 -3.54 -23.39
C TRP A 99 6.08 -3.22 -24.41
N TYR A 100 6.34 -2.29 -25.32
CA TYR A 100 5.47 -2.02 -26.45
C TYR A 100 6.23 -2.24 -27.75
N SER A 101 5.52 -2.73 -28.76
CA SER A 101 6.04 -2.83 -30.12
C SER A 101 5.48 -1.67 -30.93
N ASP A 102 6.33 -0.99 -31.71
CA ASP A 102 5.84 -0.04 -32.70
C ASP A 102 5.37 -0.77 -33.98
N GLU A 103 4.76 -0.02 -34.89
CA GLU A 103 4.26 -0.53 -36.16
C GLU A 103 5.35 -1.13 -37.06
N ASN A 104 6.63 -0.77 -36.84
CA ASN A 104 7.77 -1.33 -37.56
C ASN A 104 8.45 -2.51 -36.85
N GLY A 105 7.85 -3.03 -35.75
CA GLY A 105 8.35 -4.22 -35.05
C GLY A 105 9.52 -3.97 -34.09
N GLY A 106 9.88 -2.71 -33.83
CA GLY A 106 10.81 -2.34 -32.77
C GLY A 106 10.17 -2.56 -31.40
N ARG A 107 10.88 -3.27 -30.51
CA ARG A 107 10.48 -3.45 -29.11
C ARG A 107 11.11 -2.38 -28.25
N TYR A 108 10.28 -1.59 -27.60
CA TYR A 108 10.69 -0.52 -26.71
C TYR A 108 10.19 -0.79 -25.30
N TYR A 109 11.03 -0.45 -24.32
CA TYR A 109 10.65 -0.47 -22.91
C TYR A 109 10.14 0.91 -22.50
N ARG A 110 8.94 0.97 -21.93
CA ARG A 110 8.37 2.20 -21.36
C ARG A 110 8.28 2.06 -19.87
N GLU A 111 8.99 2.92 -19.17
CA GLU A 111 8.89 3.07 -17.73
C GLU A 111 7.86 4.15 -17.40
N SER A 112 6.86 3.81 -16.58
CA SER A 112 5.88 4.79 -16.12
C SER A 112 5.49 4.56 -14.67
N TRP A 113 5.37 5.67 -13.93
CA TRP A 113 4.80 5.65 -12.60
C TRP A 113 3.27 5.72 -12.71
N GLN A 114 2.60 4.66 -12.28
CA GLN A 114 1.16 4.64 -12.12
C GLN A 114 0.81 5.06 -10.69
N ASN A 115 -0.20 5.94 -10.54
CA ASN A 115 -0.73 6.37 -9.25
C ASN A 115 -2.24 6.11 -9.22
N GLY A 116 -2.79 5.61 -8.12
CA GLY A 116 -4.22 5.40 -8.00
C GLY A 116 -4.61 4.37 -6.94
N GLN A 117 -5.66 3.62 -7.25
CA GLN A 117 -6.04 2.43 -6.50
C GLN A 117 -5.53 1.21 -7.28
N LEU A 118 -4.31 0.78 -6.97
CA LEU A 118 -3.62 -0.28 -7.68
C LEU A 118 -3.69 -1.57 -6.88
N HIS A 119 -3.75 -2.70 -7.58
CA HIS A 119 -3.73 -4.02 -6.96
C HIS A 119 -2.54 -4.79 -7.52
N ASP A 120 -1.53 -4.98 -6.67
CA ASP A 120 -0.37 -5.80 -6.96
C ASP A 120 -0.55 -7.18 -6.33
N VAL A 121 -0.35 -8.22 -7.13
CA VAL A 121 -0.35 -9.62 -6.70
C VAL A 121 0.81 -10.32 -7.39
N ALA A 122 1.70 -10.88 -6.60
CA ALA A 122 2.73 -11.78 -7.07
C ALA A 122 2.47 -13.17 -6.49
N GLU A 123 2.45 -14.18 -7.35
CA GLU A 123 2.29 -15.57 -6.94
C GLU A 123 3.27 -16.44 -7.71
N ARG A 124 4.09 -17.20 -6.97
CA ARG A 124 5.04 -18.13 -7.57
C ARG A 124 5.32 -19.28 -6.62
N THR A 125 5.62 -20.44 -7.20
CA THR A 125 6.13 -21.59 -6.46
C THR A 125 7.65 -21.53 -6.45
N VAL A 126 8.22 -21.48 -5.25
CA VAL A 126 9.66 -21.47 -4.97
C VAL A 126 9.98 -22.72 -4.17
N ASN A 127 10.93 -23.54 -4.64
CA ASN A 127 11.36 -24.75 -3.93
C ASN A 127 10.20 -25.67 -3.50
N GLY A 128 9.16 -25.78 -4.32
CA GLY A 128 7.97 -26.60 -4.04
C GLY A 128 6.94 -25.93 -3.11
N GLN A 129 7.25 -24.77 -2.53
CA GLN A 129 6.32 -24.00 -1.71
C GLN A 129 5.69 -22.86 -2.52
N ARG A 130 4.37 -22.74 -2.47
CA ARG A 130 3.63 -21.65 -3.12
C ARG A 130 3.65 -20.41 -2.24
N TYR A 131 4.20 -19.33 -2.76
CA TYR A 131 4.17 -18.01 -2.15
C TYR A 131 3.21 -17.12 -2.91
N ARG A 132 2.43 -16.34 -2.16
CA ARG A 132 1.52 -15.34 -2.69
C ARG A 132 1.63 -14.07 -1.88
N PHE A 133 2.05 -13.00 -2.52
CA PHE A 133 2.07 -11.65 -1.96
C PHE A 133 0.94 -10.86 -2.61
N ASP A 134 -0.03 -10.45 -1.80
CA ASP A 134 -1.19 -9.70 -2.27
C ASP A 134 -1.23 -8.37 -1.51
N SER A 135 -1.14 -7.26 -2.24
CA SER A 135 -1.18 -5.92 -1.63
C SER A 135 -2.49 -5.62 -0.90
N LYS A 136 -3.56 -6.42 -1.09
CA LYS A 136 -4.78 -6.30 -0.29
C LYS A 136 -4.57 -6.70 1.16
N ASP A 137 -3.63 -7.58 1.45
CA ASP A 137 -3.43 -8.12 2.78
C ASP A 137 -3.04 -7.02 3.78
N PHE A 138 -1.91 -6.35 3.54
CA PHE A 138 -1.50 -5.21 4.36
C PHE A 138 -2.49 -4.04 4.28
N LYS A 139 -3.14 -3.80 3.14
CA LYS A 139 -4.17 -2.74 3.03
C LYS A 139 -5.37 -3.01 3.93
N ASN A 140 -5.75 -4.27 4.13
CA ASN A 140 -6.85 -4.62 5.03
C ASN A 140 -6.42 -4.44 6.49
N ILE A 141 -5.20 -4.85 6.85
CA ILE A 141 -4.62 -4.61 8.18
C ILE A 141 -4.55 -3.11 8.48
N LEU A 142 -4.08 -2.29 7.54
CA LEU A 142 -4.04 -0.84 7.67
C LEU A 142 -5.44 -0.24 7.86
N LYS A 143 -6.41 -0.62 7.03
CA LYS A 143 -7.79 -0.15 7.17
C LYS A 143 -8.33 -0.46 8.55
N GLN A 144 -8.15 -1.69 9.01
CA GLN A 144 -8.62 -2.12 10.31
C GLN A 144 -7.98 -1.30 11.44
N ALA A 145 -6.66 -1.13 11.43
CA ALA A 145 -5.94 -0.32 12.41
C ALA A 145 -6.39 1.15 12.42
N ILE A 146 -6.64 1.74 11.24
CA ILE A 146 -7.14 3.12 11.10
C ILE A 146 -8.57 3.23 11.67
N THR A 147 -9.44 2.28 11.34
CA THR A 147 -10.83 2.28 11.83
C THR A 147 -10.96 2.00 13.32
N ASP A 148 -10.08 1.16 13.88
CA ASP A 148 -10.00 0.89 15.31
C ASP A 148 -9.52 2.11 16.11
N ALA A 149 -8.68 2.94 15.48
CA ALA A 149 -8.25 4.22 16.02
C ALA A 149 -9.33 5.33 15.93
N GLY A 150 -10.53 5.04 15.42
CA GLY A 150 -11.61 6.00 15.25
C GLY A 150 -11.48 6.90 14.00
N TRP A 151 -10.57 6.56 13.07
CA TRP A 151 -10.37 7.32 11.84
C TRP A 151 -11.03 6.63 10.65
N SER A 152 -11.43 7.44 9.67
CA SER A 152 -11.92 6.94 8.38
C SER A 152 -10.75 6.71 7.42
N TYR A 153 -10.85 5.68 6.58
CA TYR A 153 -9.91 5.42 5.51
C TYR A 153 -10.57 5.68 4.17
N ARG A 154 -9.84 6.34 3.26
CA ARG A 154 -10.31 6.62 1.91
C ARG A 154 -9.20 6.41 0.89
N ALA A 155 -9.38 5.45 -0.01
CA ALA A 155 -8.56 5.34 -1.21
C ALA A 155 -8.88 6.51 -2.16
N VAL A 156 -7.85 7.23 -2.59
CA VAL A 156 -7.96 8.33 -3.55
C VAL A 156 -6.97 8.16 -4.68
N VAL A 157 -7.40 8.51 -5.89
CA VAL A 157 -6.50 8.71 -7.02
C VAL A 157 -5.89 10.10 -6.87
N MET A 158 -4.75 10.22 -6.18
CA MET A 158 -4.02 11.50 -6.16
C MET A 158 -3.49 11.77 -7.57
N ARG A 159 -4.17 12.68 -8.27
CA ARG A 159 -3.82 13.08 -9.64
C ARG A 159 -2.67 14.09 -9.69
N LYS A 160 -2.26 14.65 -8.54
CA LYS A 160 -1.09 15.54 -8.36
C LYS A 160 -0.80 15.71 -6.86
N LEU A 161 0.48 15.80 -6.51
CA LEU A 161 1.01 16.22 -5.21
C LEU A 161 1.69 17.57 -5.39
#